data_AF-A0A368G8W1-F1
#
_entry.id   AF-A0A368G8W1-F1
#
_cell.length_a   1.000
_cell.length_b   1.000
_cell.length_c   1.000
_cell.angle_alpha   90.00
_cell.angle_beta   90.00
_cell.angle_gamma   90.00
#
_symmetry.space_group_name_H-M   'P 1'
#
loop_
_entity.id
_entity.type
_entity.pdbx_description
1 polymer ?
#
loop_
_entity_poly.entity_id
_entity_poly.type
_entity_poly.pdbx_seq_one_letter_code
_entity_poly.pdbx_strand_id
1 'polypeptide(L)'
;MNAEEFRKHGKEMVDFVADFWENIRERQPLPDVKPGYISAVVPKDPPAHPEDWQTIFGDLEDVVMKGNTYWHHPHFFAYFPTACSYPAIMADILSGGIAGIGFSWKSGPAMTELEMATLDWLVDVLGLPDHFKNSHPGPGTGIIQNTASDATMVAIMAARARAVEACDHGSLGSDTTTKNVIFQALKNESNSLFSWMASTELGKTVKGILTKVRQNTSIDGYKYRYSKSMTFRLKRRTAA
;
A
#
# COMPACT_ATOMS: atom_id res chain seq x y z
N MET A 1 5.32 29.73 -12.50
CA MET A 1 4.47 30.04 -11.34
C MET A 1 5.35 30.35 -10.13
N ASN A 2 5.11 31.45 -9.43
CA ASN A 2 5.70 31.81 -8.15
C ASN A 2 4.74 31.48 -6.98
N ALA A 3 5.14 31.78 -5.73
CA ALA A 3 4.34 31.43 -4.55
C ALA A 3 3.00 32.19 -4.45
N GLU A 4 2.90 33.40 -4.98
CA GLU A 4 1.64 34.16 -5.01
C GLU A 4 0.68 33.57 -6.05
N GLU A 5 1.18 33.29 -7.24
CA GLU A 5 0.42 32.62 -8.29
C GLU A 5 -0.03 31.22 -7.82
N PHE A 6 0.83 30.46 -7.12
CA PHE A 6 0.45 29.17 -6.53
C PHE A 6 -0.69 29.29 -5.52
N ARG A 7 -0.69 30.32 -4.67
CA ARG A 7 -1.80 30.53 -3.73
C ARG A 7 -3.10 30.89 -4.45
N LYS A 8 -3.03 31.64 -5.55
CA LYS A 8 -4.20 31.99 -6.35
C LYS A 8 -4.75 30.74 -7.05
N HIS A 9 -3.93 30.10 -7.87
CA HIS A 9 -4.32 28.97 -8.71
C HIS A 9 -4.58 27.69 -7.90
N GLY A 10 -3.88 27.51 -6.79
CA GLY A 10 -4.16 26.42 -5.85
C GLY A 10 -5.54 26.54 -5.21
N LYS A 11 -6.02 27.77 -4.92
CA LYS A 11 -7.39 27.98 -4.45
C LYS A 11 -8.41 27.71 -5.55
N GLU A 12 -8.15 28.16 -6.78
CA GLU A 12 -8.99 27.85 -7.94
C GLU A 12 -9.16 26.32 -8.11
N MET A 13 -8.09 25.54 -7.90
CA MET A 13 -8.16 24.08 -7.94
C MET A 13 -8.93 23.48 -6.75
N VAL A 14 -8.78 24.03 -5.54
CA VAL A 14 -9.54 23.59 -4.36
C VAL A 14 -11.04 23.82 -4.57
N ASP A 15 -11.42 24.99 -5.10
CA ASP A 15 -12.81 25.32 -5.42
C ASP A 15 -13.37 24.36 -6.48
N PHE A 16 -12.60 24.09 -7.55
CA PHE A 16 -12.98 23.10 -8.57
C PHE A 16 -13.22 21.69 -8.00
N VAL A 17 -12.34 21.22 -7.10
CA VAL A 17 -12.51 19.91 -6.47
C VAL A 17 -13.73 19.89 -5.54
N ALA A 18 -13.97 20.96 -4.78
CA ALA A 18 -15.15 21.07 -3.93
C ALA A 18 -16.43 21.01 -4.76
N ASP A 19 -16.52 21.83 -5.81
CA ASP A 19 -17.65 21.87 -6.75
C ASP A 19 -17.86 20.52 -7.44
N PHE A 20 -16.78 19.83 -7.81
CA PHE A 20 -16.85 18.48 -8.38
C PHE A 20 -17.54 17.49 -7.41
N TRP A 21 -17.16 17.49 -6.13
CA TRP A 21 -17.73 16.57 -5.14
C TRP A 21 -19.18 16.88 -4.79
N GLU A 22 -19.55 18.17 -4.74
CA GLU A 22 -20.93 18.60 -4.51
C GLU A 22 -21.84 18.17 -5.66
N ASN A 23 -21.34 18.26 -6.91
CA ASN A 23 -22.12 18.06 -8.12
C ASN A 23 -21.83 16.71 -8.82
N ILE A 24 -21.12 15.78 -8.18
CA ILE A 24 -20.75 14.49 -8.81
C ILE A 24 -21.97 13.72 -9.32
N ARG A 25 -23.13 13.87 -8.67
CA ARG A 25 -24.40 13.21 -9.02
C ARG A 25 -25.00 13.66 -10.35
N GLU A 26 -24.55 14.81 -10.86
CA GLU A 26 -25.01 15.37 -12.13
C GLU A 26 -24.20 14.82 -13.31
N ARG A 27 -23.08 14.14 -13.04
CA ARG A 27 -22.17 13.60 -14.05
C ARG A 27 -22.57 12.18 -14.45
N GLN A 28 -22.32 11.80 -15.70
CA GLN A 28 -22.53 10.43 -16.17
C GLN A 28 -21.47 9.49 -15.58
N PRO A 29 -21.83 8.40 -14.85
CA PRO A 29 -20.85 7.56 -14.15
C PRO A 29 -19.74 6.98 -15.03
N LEU A 30 -20.11 6.63 -16.27
CA LEU A 30 -19.23 6.10 -17.30
C LEU A 30 -19.24 7.05 -18.50
N PRO A 31 -18.08 7.36 -19.08
CA PRO A 31 -17.98 8.19 -20.26
C PRO A 31 -18.37 7.40 -21.53
N ASP A 32 -19.02 8.05 -22.48
CA ASP A 32 -19.32 7.47 -23.80
C ASP A 32 -18.14 7.67 -24.77
N VAL A 33 -17.03 6.97 -24.50
CA VAL A 33 -15.80 7.06 -25.30
C VAL A 33 -15.24 5.68 -25.63
N LYS A 34 -14.40 5.61 -26.66
CA LYS A 34 -13.74 4.37 -27.11
C LYS A 34 -12.22 4.44 -26.88
N PRO A 35 -11.53 3.30 -26.75
CA PRO A 35 -10.08 3.27 -26.66
C PRO A 35 -9.42 4.10 -27.78
N GLY A 36 -8.50 4.99 -27.41
CA GLY A 36 -7.82 5.90 -28.33
C GLY A 36 -8.46 7.30 -28.50
N TYR A 37 -9.62 7.59 -27.90
CA TYR A 37 -10.28 8.90 -28.06
C TYR A 37 -9.38 10.09 -27.68
N ILE A 38 -8.54 9.94 -26.66
CA ILE A 38 -7.75 11.03 -26.08
C ILE A 38 -6.76 11.62 -27.10
N SER A 39 -6.20 10.81 -28.02
CA SER A 39 -5.24 11.27 -29.02
C SER A 39 -5.84 12.23 -30.07
N ALA A 40 -7.17 12.31 -30.14
CA ALA A 40 -7.86 13.26 -31.01
C ALA A 40 -8.03 14.64 -30.37
N VAL A 41 -7.88 14.75 -29.04
CA VAL A 41 -8.10 15.99 -28.28
C VAL A 41 -6.84 16.52 -27.60
N VAL A 42 -5.78 15.73 -27.48
CA VAL A 42 -4.47 16.19 -26.98
C VAL A 42 -3.48 16.45 -28.12
N PRO A 43 -2.50 17.35 -27.94
CA PRO A 43 -1.42 17.54 -28.90
C PRO A 43 -0.67 16.24 -29.21
N LYS A 44 -0.27 16.07 -30.48
CA LYS A 44 0.50 14.91 -30.93
C LYS A 44 1.91 14.86 -30.35
N ASP A 45 2.48 16.03 -30.14
CA ASP A 45 3.84 16.22 -29.66
C ASP A 45 3.81 17.05 -28.36
N PRO A 46 4.73 16.81 -27.41
CA PRO A 46 4.78 17.58 -26.17
C PRO A 46 5.05 19.08 -26.46
N PRO A 47 4.49 20.01 -25.67
CA PRO A 47 4.67 21.43 -25.89
C PRO A 47 6.15 21.82 -25.71
N ALA A 48 6.70 22.57 -26.66
CA ALA A 48 8.09 23.03 -26.62
C ALA A 48 8.31 24.19 -25.62
N HIS A 49 7.22 24.85 -25.24
CA HIS A 49 7.20 26.00 -24.35
C HIS A 49 6.10 25.84 -23.30
N PRO A 50 6.27 26.42 -22.11
CA PRO A 50 5.22 26.39 -21.09
C PRO A 50 3.96 27.10 -21.59
N GLU A 51 2.81 26.53 -21.27
CA GLU A 51 1.50 27.14 -21.48
C GLU A 51 1.10 27.96 -20.26
N ASP A 52 0.20 28.92 -20.47
CA ASP A 52 -0.39 29.67 -19.38
C ASP A 52 -1.33 28.79 -18.54
N TRP A 53 -1.53 29.17 -17.28
CA TRP A 53 -2.38 28.41 -16.36
C TRP A 53 -3.83 28.32 -16.86
N GLN A 54 -4.35 29.37 -17.48
CA GLN A 54 -5.74 29.43 -17.91
C GLN A 54 -6.01 28.41 -19.02
N THR A 55 -5.06 28.22 -19.94
CA THR A 55 -5.10 27.16 -20.95
C THR A 55 -5.13 25.79 -20.28
N ILE A 56 -4.18 25.48 -19.39
CA ILE A 56 -4.10 24.18 -18.70
C ILE A 56 -5.36 23.91 -17.85
N PHE A 57 -5.85 24.92 -17.14
CA PHE A 57 -7.05 24.80 -16.31
C PHE A 57 -8.31 24.62 -17.16
N GLY A 58 -8.39 25.28 -18.32
CA GLY A 58 -9.47 25.12 -19.29
C GLY A 58 -9.60 23.69 -19.83
N ASP A 59 -8.48 22.99 -19.96
CA ASP A 59 -8.46 21.61 -20.44
C ASP A 59 -9.05 20.60 -19.45
N LEU A 60 -9.14 20.94 -18.15
CA LEU A 60 -9.62 19.99 -17.13
C LEU A 60 -11.00 19.46 -17.47
N GLU A 61 -11.99 20.32 -17.71
CA GLU A 61 -13.35 19.86 -17.95
C GLU A 61 -13.48 19.18 -19.32
N ASP A 62 -12.96 19.82 -20.36
CA ASP A 62 -13.17 19.40 -21.75
C ASP A 62 -12.35 18.16 -22.16
N VAL A 63 -11.14 18.01 -21.63
CA VAL A 63 -10.22 16.92 -22.00
C VAL A 63 -10.20 15.83 -20.93
N VAL A 64 -10.08 16.20 -19.65
CA VAL A 64 -9.89 15.23 -18.56
C VAL A 64 -11.22 14.71 -18.03
N MET A 65 -12.13 15.59 -17.62
CA MET A 65 -13.34 15.20 -16.91
C MET A 65 -14.36 14.50 -17.81
N LYS A 66 -14.59 14.98 -19.04
CA LYS A 66 -15.54 14.35 -19.98
C LYS A 66 -15.23 12.88 -20.28
N GLY A 67 -13.96 12.51 -20.27
CA GLY A 67 -13.50 11.17 -20.56
C GLY A 67 -13.27 10.30 -19.32
N ASN A 68 -13.61 10.79 -18.12
CA ASN A 68 -13.32 10.11 -16.87
C ASN A 68 -14.45 9.16 -16.44
N THR A 69 -14.06 8.09 -15.75
CA THR A 69 -15.01 7.24 -15.01
C THR A 69 -15.14 7.78 -13.60
N TYR A 70 -16.36 8.04 -13.13
CA TYR A 70 -16.59 8.60 -11.80
C TYR A 70 -16.90 7.51 -10.77
N TRP A 71 -15.85 6.97 -10.18
CA TRP A 71 -15.89 5.84 -9.23
C TRP A 71 -16.74 6.09 -7.98
N HIS A 72 -16.90 7.36 -7.60
CA HIS A 72 -17.66 7.77 -6.42
C HIS A 72 -19.10 8.18 -6.73
N HIS A 73 -19.52 8.09 -8.00
CA HIS A 73 -20.90 8.38 -8.36
C HIS A 73 -21.86 7.37 -7.68
N PRO A 74 -23.00 7.77 -7.10
CA PRO A 74 -23.91 6.86 -6.38
C PRO A 74 -24.49 5.70 -7.19
N HIS A 75 -24.44 5.82 -8.52
CA HIS A 75 -24.86 4.79 -9.48
C HIS A 75 -23.70 4.01 -10.13
N PHE A 76 -22.48 4.13 -9.60
CA PHE A 76 -21.32 3.38 -10.05
C PHE A 76 -21.08 2.17 -9.14
N PHE A 77 -21.31 0.95 -9.65
CA PHE A 77 -21.22 -0.30 -8.87
C PHE A 77 -20.26 -1.33 -9.44
N ALA A 78 -19.41 -0.94 -10.40
CA ALA A 78 -18.56 -1.87 -11.15
C ALA A 78 -17.30 -2.31 -10.37
N TYR A 79 -16.78 -1.46 -9.47
CA TYR A 79 -15.54 -1.70 -8.73
C TYR A 79 -15.68 -1.32 -7.25
N PHE A 80 -14.73 -1.78 -6.44
CA PHE A 80 -14.64 -1.34 -5.05
C PHE A 80 -14.12 0.11 -5.01
N PRO A 81 -14.90 1.07 -4.47
CA PRO A 81 -14.46 2.45 -4.42
C PRO A 81 -13.32 2.58 -3.42
N THR A 82 -12.25 3.26 -3.82
CA THR A 82 -11.27 3.77 -2.86
C THR A 82 -11.98 4.78 -1.96
N ALA A 83 -11.62 4.86 -0.68
CA ALA A 83 -12.16 5.92 0.17
C ALA A 83 -11.50 7.25 -0.22
N CYS A 84 -12.29 8.31 -0.40
CA CYS A 84 -11.79 9.67 -0.60
C CYS A 84 -12.66 10.63 0.21
N SER A 85 -12.02 11.57 0.92
CA SER A 85 -12.68 12.53 1.80
C SER A 85 -11.91 13.85 1.76
N TYR A 86 -12.55 14.97 2.10
CA TYR A 86 -11.87 16.26 2.13
C TYR A 86 -10.61 16.29 3.02
N PRO A 87 -10.58 15.66 4.22
CA PRO A 87 -9.34 15.54 4.98
C PRO A 87 -8.23 14.77 4.25
N ALA A 88 -8.56 13.71 3.50
CA ALA A 88 -7.58 12.96 2.73
C ALA A 88 -7.01 13.81 1.57
N ILE A 89 -7.87 14.53 0.85
CA ILE A 89 -7.45 15.47 -0.20
C ILE A 89 -6.52 16.55 0.36
N MET A 90 -6.85 17.10 1.53
CA MET A 90 -5.99 18.09 2.21
C MET A 90 -4.65 17.49 2.62
N ALA A 91 -4.62 16.23 3.07
CA ALA A 91 -3.39 15.53 3.37
C ALA A 91 -2.53 15.30 2.11
N ASP A 92 -3.15 15.02 0.95
CA ASP A 92 -2.44 14.89 -0.33
C ASP A 92 -1.83 16.22 -0.79
N ILE A 93 -2.54 17.34 -0.64
CA ILE A 93 -2.00 18.69 -0.90
C ILE A 93 -0.78 18.96 -0.02
N LEU A 94 -0.86 18.66 1.27
CA LEU A 94 0.24 18.85 2.22
C LEU A 94 1.43 17.94 1.87
N SER A 95 1.17 16.67 1.59
CA SER A 95 2.17 15.67 1.23
C SER A 95 2.92 16.08 -0.04
N GLY A 96 2.20 16.47 -1.11
CA GLY A 96 2.79 16.95 -2.35
C GLY A 96 3.57 18.25 -2.20
N GLY A 97 3.10 19.17 -1.35
CA GLY A 97 3.76 20.45 -1.10
C GLY A 97 5.06 20.34 -0.29
N ILE A 98 5.11 19.44 0.71
CA ILE A 98 6.32 19.21 1.51
C ILE A 98 7.31 18.30 0.77
N ALA A 99 6.81 17.36 -0.05
CA ALA A 99 7.61 16.40 -0.80
C ALA A 99 8.63 15.64 0.08
N GLY A 100 8.23 15.30 1.31
CA GLY A 100 9.09 14.61 2.28
C GLY A 100 9.37 13.16 1.89
N ILE A 101 10.58 12.68 2.16
CA ILE A 101 11.00 11.30 1.85
C ILE A 101 11.40 10.54 3.13
N GLY A 102 10.58 9.56 3.51
CA GLY A 102 10.70 8.81 4.78
C GLY A 102 11.36 7.43 4.69
N PHE A 103 12.44 7.23 3.93
CA PHE A 103 13.09 5.92 3.82
C PHE A 103 13.83 5.46 5.09
N SER A 104 14.07 6.37 6.03
CA SER A 104 14.64 6.07 7.34
C SER A 104 14.07 7.03 8.38
N TRP A 105 14.15 6.64 9.66
CA TRP A 105 13.75 7.53 10.74
C TRP A 105 14.43 8.90 10.65
N LYS A 106 15.74 8.93 10.35
CA LYS A 106 16.49 10.19 10.22
C LYS A 106 16.01 11.06 9.05
N SER A 107 15.50 10.47 7.98
CA SER A 107 15.04 11.23 6.80
C SER A 107 13.60 11.74 6.93
N GLY A 108 12.81 11.18 7.86
CA GLY A 108 11.46 11.66 8.14
C GLY A 108 10.95 11.30 9.53
N PRO A 109 11.51 11.88 10.61
CA PRO A 109 11.18 11.46 11.98
C PRO A 109 9.69 11.56 12.28
N ALA A 110 9.07 12.71 11.98
CA ALA A 110 7.66 12.93 12.23
C ALA A 110 6.76 11.98 11.42
N MET A 111 7.13 11.66 10.17
CA MET A 111 6.37 10.72 9.34
C MET A 111 6.47 9.30 9.89
N THR A 112 7.68 8.85 10.25
CA THR A 112 7.91 7.52 10.80
C THR A 112 7.18 7.33 12.14
N GLU A 113 7.30 8.29 13.07
CA GLU A 113 6.63 8.20 14.37
C GLU A 113 5.11 8.24 14.24
N LEU A 114 4.57 9.08 13.35
CA LEU A 114 3.13 9.16 13.10
C LEU A 114 2.59 7.87 12.47
N GLU A 115 3.31 7.27 11.51
CA GLU A 115 2.95 5.97 10.94
C GLU A 115 2.91 4.89 12.03
N MET A 116 3.95 4.81 12.87
CA MET A 116 4.03 3.83 13.94
C MET A 116 2.84 3.96 14.91
N ALA A 117 2.55 5.18 15.38
CA ALA A 117 1.42 5.44 16.28
C ALA A 117 0.06 5.10 15.62
N THR A 118 -0.12 5.46 14.34
CA THR A 118 -1.35 5.17 13.61
C THR A 118 -1.59 3.67 13.46
N LEU A 119 -0.53 2.89 13.22
CA LEU A 119 -0.63 1.45 13.09
C LEU A 119 -0.82 0.75 14.43
N ASP A 120 -0.35 1.32 15.53
CA ASP A 120 -0.68 0.83 16.87
C ASP A 120 -2.18 1.02 17.17
N TRP A 121 -2.77 2.15 16.78
CA TRP A 121 -4.22 2.35 16.86
C TRP A 121 -4.98 1.35 15.97
N LEU A 122 -4.44 1.01 14.80
CA LEU A 122 -5.05 0.00 13.93
C LEU A 122 -5.06 -1.38 14.59
N VAL A 123 -3.98 -1.76 15.29
CA VAL A 123 -3.93 -3.00 16.08
C VAL A 123 -5.03 -3.02 17.14
N ASP A 124 -5.23 -1.91 17.85
CA ASP A 124 -6.28 -1.76 18.86
C ASP A 124 -7.69 -1.86 18.26
N VAL A 125 -7.97 -1.14 17.18
CA VAL A 125 -9.28 -1.12 16.51
C VAL A 125 -9.65 -2.49 15.95
N LEU A 126 -8.68 -3.25 15.46
CA LEU A 126 -8.90 -4.61 14.95
C LEU A 126 -8.92 -5.68 16.04
N GLY A 127 -8.62 -5.32 17.30
CA GLY A 127 -8.53 -6.27 18.41
C GLY A 127 -7.40 -7.30 18.23
N LEU A 128 -6.32 -6.91 17.54
CA LEU A 128 -5.16 -7.78 17.33
C LEU A 128 -4.31 -7.84 18.61
N PRO A 129 -3.57 -8.94 18.85
CA PRO A 129 -2.67 -9.04 19.99
C PRO A 129 -1.65 -7.89 20.07
N ASP A 130 -1.39 -7.39 21.29
CA ASP A 130 -0.47 -6.27 21.55
C ASP A 130 0.92 -6.45 20.95
N HIS A 131 1.40 -7.69 20.79
CA HIS A 131 2.71 -7.95 20.22
C HIS A 131 2.85 -7.56 18.74
N PHE A 132 1.76 -7.19 18.06
CA PHE A 132 1.79 -6.62 16.70
C PHE A 132 2.05 -5.11 16.69
N LYS A 133 1.91 -4.41 17.83
CA LYS A 133 2.20 -2.97 17.93
C LYS A 133 3.67 -2.69 17.70
N ASN A 134 3.96 -1.58 17.02
CA ASN A 134 5.29 -1.02 16.87
C ASN A 134 5.91 -0.57 18.20
N SER A 135 5.09 -0.13 19.16
CA SER A 135 5.54 0.22 20.52
C SER A 135 5.88 -1.00 21.40
N HIS A 136 5.46 -2.21 21.01
CA HIS A 136 5.74 -3.42 21.77
C HIS A 136 7.20 -3.87 21.55
N PRO A 137 7.93 -4.32 22.59
CA PRO A 137 9.35 -4.70 22.47
C PRO A 137 9.60 -6.00 21.70
N GLY A 138 8.54 -6.76 21.41
CA GLY A 138 8.57 -8.02 20.67
C GLY A 138 8.88 -7.86 19.17
N PRO A 139 8.81 -8.97 18.39
CA PRO A 139 9.21 -8.96 16.98
C PRO A 139 8.12 -8.48 16.01
N GLY A 140 6.90 -8.19 16.47
CA GLY A 140 5.83 -7.67 15.62
C GLY A 140 6.03 -6.20 15.28
N THR A 141 5.53 -5.78 14.12
CA THR A 141 5.62 -4.42 13.60
C THR A 141 4.59 -4.24 12.50
N GLY A 142 4.12 -3.02 12.30
CA GLY A 142 3.30 -2.63 11.17
C GLY A 142 3.98 -1.53 10.37
N ILE A 143 3.81 -1.55 9.04
CA ILE A 143 4.21 -0.46 8.15
C ILE A 143 3.10 -0.21 7.12
N ILE A 144 2.93 1.05 6.69
CA ILE A 144 2.01 1.37 5.58
C ILE A 144 2.70 0.97 4.28
N GLN A 145 1.93 0.46 3.32
CA GLN A 145 2.40 0.09 1.99
C GLN A 145 1.58 0.81 0.93
N ASN A 146 2.17 0.97 -0.25
CA ASN A 146 1.54 1.66 -1.38
C ASN A 146 0.24 0.98 -1.85
N THR A 147 0.20 -0.35 -1.80
CA THR A 147 -1.00 -1.13 -2.17
C THR A 147 -1.20 -2.33 -1.24
N ALA A 148 -2.42 -2.87 -1.24
CA ALA A 148 -2.72 -4.14 -0.56
C ALA A 148 -1.93 -5.33 -1.14
N SER A 149 -1.65 -5.30 -2.44
CA SER A 149 -0.83 -6.31 -3.12
C SER A 149 0.61 -6.30 -2.61
N ASP A 150 1.20 -5.11 -2.45
CA ASP A 150 2.56 -4.95 -1.90
C ASP A 150 2.62 -5.44 -0.45
N ALA A 151 1.64 -5.06 0.38
CA ALA A 151 1.54 -5.53 1.76
C ALA A 151 1.43 -7.06 1.84
N THR A 152 0.61 -7.66 0.98
CA THR A 152 0.44 -9.13 0.91
C THR A 152 1.74 -9.81 0.48
N MET A 153 2.43 -9.26 -0.53
CA MET A 153 3.71 -9.76 -0.99
C MET A 153 4.76 -9.74 0.13
N VAL A 154 4.88 -8.61 0.84
CA VAL A 154 5.80 -8.46 1.97
C VAL A 154 5.49 -9.47 3.08
N ALA A 155 4.22 -9.66 3.41
CA ALA A 155 3.79 -10.64 4.41
C ALA A 155 4.16 -12.08 4.02
N ILE A 156 3.91 -12.48 2.76
CA ILE A 156 4.28 -13.80 2.24
C ILE A 156 5.80 -13.98 2.26
N MET A 157 6.57 -12.97 1.83
CA MET A 157 8.03 -13.01 1.84
C MET A 157 8.59 -13.16 3.26
N ALA A 158 8.04 -12.42 4.23
CA ALA A 158 8.43 -12.53 5.63
C ALA A 158 8.12 -13.92 6.20
N ALA A 159 6.94 -14.47 5.89
CA ALA A 159 6.56 -15.83 6.29
C ALA A 159 7.50 -16.89 5.66
N ARG A 160 7.83 -16.74 4.37
CA ARG A 160 8.76 -17.64 3.67
C ARG A 160 10.15 -17.59 4.28
N ALA A 161 10.69 -16.39 4.54
CA ALA A 161 12.01 -16.22 5.15
C ALA A 161 12.09 -16.93 6.51
N ARG A 162 11.08 -16.73 7.36
CA ARG A 162 10.98 -17.43 8.65
C ARG A 162 10.94 -18.95 8.51
N ALA A 163 10.23 -19.47 7.51
CA ALA A 163 10.16 -20.91 7.26
C ALA A 163 11.52 -21.49 6.82
N VAL A 164 12.25 -20.77 5.96
CA VAL A 164 13.61 -21.16 5.52
C VAL A 164 14.57 -21.17 6.71
N GLU A 165 14.56 -20.14 7.54
CA GLU A 165 15.39 -20.06 8.75
C GLU A 165 15.07 -21.20 9.75
N ALA A 166 13.80 -21.54 9.92
CA ALA A 166 13.39 -22.66 10.78
C ALA A 166 13.86 -24.03 10.26
N CYS A 167 14.00 -24.19 8.94
CA CYS A 167 14.61 -25.38 8.34
C CYS A 167 16.13 -25.43 8.59
N ASP A 168 16.82 -24.30 8.41
CA ASP A 168 18.28 -24.18 8.64
C ASP A 168 18.66 -24.45 10.10
N HIS A 169 17.85 -23.98 11.04
CA HIS A 169 18.09 -24.17 12.49
C HIS A 169 17.55 -25.49 13.05
N GLY A 170 17.07 -26.41 12.21
CA GLY A 170 16.63 -27.74 12.64
C GLY A 170 15.28 -27.80 13.37
N SER A 171 14.59 -26.66 13.54
CA SER A 171 13.41 -26.45 14.40
C SER A 171 12.13 -27.19 13.95
N LEU A 172 12.05 -27.59 12.68
CA LEU A 172 10.92 -28.36 12.15
C LEU A 172 11.15 -29.87 12.36
N GLY A 173 10.46 -30.50 13.30
CA GLY A 173 10.55 -31.95 13.50
C GLY A 173 9.77 -32.74 12.45
N SER A 174 10.46 -33.29 11.44
CA SER A 174 10.17 -34.56 10.73
C SER A 174 11.04 -34.70 9.46
N ASP A 175 11.55 -35.91 9.23
CA ASP A 175 12.23 -36.46 8.04
C ASP A 175 13.21 -35.56 7.22
N THR A 176 14.50 -35.89 7.31
CA THR A 176 15.64 -35.18 6.70
C THR A 176 15.53 -35.04 5.18
N THR A 177 14.88 -35.99 4.51
CA THR A 177 14.77 -36.02 3.04
C THR A 177 13.79 -34.96 2.52
N THR A 178 12.62 -34.82 3.13
CA THR A 178 11.62 -33.81 2.76
C THR A 178 12.12 -32.40 3.07
N LYS A 179 12.84 -32.23 4.19
CA LYS A 179 13.54 -30.97 4.50
C LYS A 179 14.49 -30.56 3.41
N ASN A 180 15.36 -31.46 2.95
CA ASN A 180 16.38 -31.12 1.95
C ASN A 180 15.76 -30.75 0.59
N VAL A 181 14.66 -31.40 0.18
CA VAL A 181 13.96 -31.07 -1.07
C VAL A 181 13.25 -29.72 -0.98
N ILE A 182 12.49 -29.47 0.09
CA ILE A 182 11.80 -28.18 0.29
C ILE A 182 12.81 -27.05 0.48
N PHE A 183 13.88 -27.30 1.24
CA PHE A 183 14.94 -26.34 1.48
C PHE A 183 15.69 -25.99 0.19
N GLN A 184 16.04 -26.97 -0.65
CA GLN A 184 16.67 -26.69 -1.94
C GLN A 184 15.72 -25.96 -2.90
N ALA A 185 14.43 -26.31 -2.93
CA ALA A 185 13.44 -25.60 -3.75
C ALA A 185 13.31 -24.13 -3.32
N LEU A 186 13.17 -23.86 -2.01
CA LEU A 186 13.07 -22.50 -1.46
C LEU A 186 14.36 -21.68 -1.63
N LYS A 187 15.54 -22.32 -1.54
CA LYS A 187 16.85 -21.67 -1.65
C LYS A 187 17.22 -21.35 -3.11
N ASN A 188 16.87 -22.22 -4.05
CA ASN A 188 17.17 -22.01 -5.47
C ASN A 188 16.33 -20.87 -6.08
N GLU A 189 15.08 -20.69 -5.65
CA GLU A 189 14.26 -19.51 -6.04
C GLU A 189 14.69 -18.21 -5.33
N SER A 190 15.43 -18.32 -4.22
CA SER A 190 15.87 -17.17 -3.43
C SER A 190 17.02 -16.39 -4.11
N ASN A 191 17.95 -17.05 -4.78
CA ASN A 191 19.12 -16.34 -5.34
C ASN A 191 18.79 -15.41 -6.52
N SER A 192 17.79 -15.73 -7.36
CA SER A 192 17.39 -14.85 -8.47
C SER A 192 16.51 -13.69 -8.01
N LEU A 193 15.53 -13.97 -7.14
CA LEU A 193 14.57 -12.98 -6.67
C LEU A 193 15.19 -12.02 -5.65
N PHE A 194 16.01 -12.48 -4.68
CA PHE A 194 16.66 -11.57 -3.73
C PHE A 194 17.80 -10.77 -4.35
N SER A 195 18.48 -11.30 -5.38
CA SER A 195 19.45 -10.53 -6.18
C SER A 195 18.77 -9.38 -6.93
N TRP A 196 17.62 -9.65 -7.56
CA TRP A 196 16.80 -8.61 -8.19
C TRP A 196 16.17 -7.65 -7.18
N MET A 197 15.66 -8.13 -6.03
CA MET A 197 15.04 -7.26 -5.03
C MET A 197 16.06 -6.39 -4.29
N ALA A 198 17.30 -6.85 -4.06
CA ALA A 198 18.33 -6.07 -3.37
C ALA A 198 18.69 -4.74 -4.07
N SER A 199 18.35 -4.60 -5.35
CA SER A 199 18.50 -3.34 -6.10
C SER A 199 17.23 -2.46 -6.10
N THR A 200 16.12 -2.91 -5.50
CA THR A 200 14.83 -2.19 -5.44
C THR A 200 14.56 -1.63 -4.04
N GLU A 201 13.81 -0.54 -3.95
CA GLU A 201 13.35 0.01 -2.66
C GLU A 201 12.48 -0.99 -1.87
N LEU A 202 11.69 -1.81 -2.56
CA LEU A 202 10.93 -2.91 -1.95
C LEU A 202 11.86 -3.92 -1.23
N GLY A 203 13.00 -4.25 -1.82
CA GLY A 203 13.97 -5.16 -1.20
C GLY A 203 14.67 -4.55 0.01
N LYS A 204 14.86 -3.23 0.06
CA LYS A 204 15.35 -2.54 1.27
C LYS A 204 14.33 -2.59 2.40
N THR A 205 13.04 -2.39 2.10
CA THR A 205 11.93 -2.51 3.06
C THR A 205 11.82 -3.93 3.62
N VAL A 206 11.81 -4.95 2.74
CA VAL A 206 11.79 -6.36 3.14
C VAL A 206 13.02 -6.71 3.98
N LYS A 207 14.21 -6.25 3.60
CA LYS A 207 15.45 -6.47 4.39
C LYS A 207 15.39 -5.77 5.75
N GLY A 208 14.80 -4.58 5.85
CA GLY A 208 14.58 -3.86 7.10
C GLY A 208 13.68 -4.63 8.06
N ILE A 209 12.53 -5.11 7.57
CA ILE A 209 11.61 -5.95 8.35
C ILE A 209 12.31 -7.24 8.79
N LEU A 210 12.98 -7.95 7.89
CA LEU A 210 13.70 -9.18 8.20
C LEU A 210 14.83 -8.95 9.21
N THR A 211 15.53 -7.82 9.14
CA THR A 211 16.59 -7.46 10.09
C THR A 211 16.00 -7.20 11.48
N LYS A 212 14.86 -6.49 11.56
CA LYS A 212 14.16 -6.21 12.82
C LYS A 212 13.58 -7.48 13.44
N VAL A 213 13.02 -8.38 12.61
CA VAL A 213 12.61 -9.72 13.04
C VAL A 213 13.82 -10.50 13.59
N ARG A 214 14.94 -10.53 12.86
CA ARG A 214 16.16 -11.28 13.21
C ARG A 214 16.87 -10.78 14.47
N GLN A 215 16.92 -9.46 14.69
CA GLN A 215 17.50 -8.87 15.91
C GLN A 215 16.67 -9.23 17.14
N ASN A 216 15.34 -9.37 16.99
CA ASN A 216 14.44 -9.67 18.10
C ASN A 216 14.19 -11.18 18.31
N THR A 217 14.43 -12.04 17.32
CA THR A 217 14.39 -13.52 17.52
C THR A 217 15.63 -14.09 18.19
N SER A 218 16.76 -13.38 18.26
CA SER A 218 17.96 -13.91 18.93
C SER A 218 17.93 -13.77 20.46
N ILE A 219 16.96 -13.03 21.00
CA ILE A 219 16.93 -12.68 22.45
C ILE A 219 15.99 -13.59 23.26
N ASP A 220 15.03 -14.31 22.67
CA ASP A 220 14.13 -15.17 23.45
C ASP A 220 13.88 -16.56 22.85
N GLY A 221 14.25 -17.59 23.62
CA GLY A 221 14.09 -19.01 23.32
C GLY A 221 12.66 -19.54 23.43
N TYR A 222 11.71 -18.98 22.69
CA TYR A 222 10.34 -19.50 22.66
C TYR A 222 10.17 -20.65 21.65
N LYS A 223 10.10 -21.88 22.18
CA LYS A 223 9.62 -23.08 21.47
C LYS A 223 8.11 -22.97 21.22
N TYR A 224 7.69 -22.71 19.98
CA TYR A 224 6.31 -22.93 19.56
C TYR A 224 6.05 -24.43 19.33
N ARG A 225 5.21 -25.05 20.17
CA ARG A 225 4.59 -26.36 19.91
C ARG A 225 3.48 -26.19 18.87
N TYR A 226 3.65 -26.73 17.68
CA TYR A 226 2.57 -26.87 16.69
C TYR A 226 1.57 -27.95 17.17
N SER A 227 0.31 -27.56 17.37
CA SER A 227 -0.82 -28.49 17.51
C SER A 227 -1.34 -28.84 16.11
N LYS A 228 -1.17 -30.10 15.69
CA LYS A 228 -1.80 -30.66 14.50
C LYS A 228 -3.30 -30.89 14.74
N SER A 229 -4.08 -30.70 13.68
CA SER A 229 -5.49 -31.06 13.48
C SER A 229 -6.55 -30.05 13.97
N MET A 230 -7.12 -29.33 13.02
CA MET A 230 -8.49 -28.80 13.12
C MET A 230 -9.25 -29.22 11.87
N THR A 231 -9.86 -30.40 11.94
CA THR A 231 -10.78 -30.91 10.91
C THR A 231 -12.14 -30.27 11.14
N PHE A 232 -12.55 -29.35 10.27
CA PHE A 232 -13.90 -28.78 10.30
C PHE A 232 -14.93 -29.87 9.94
N ARG A 233 -15.78 -30.24 10.91
CA ARG A 233 -16.97 -31.09 10.68
C ARG A 233 -18.21 -30.22 10.90
N LEU A 234 -18.90 -29.84 9.81
CA LEU A 234 -20.22 -29.22 9.87
C LEU A 234 -21.21 -30.20 10.55
N LYS A 235 -21.69 -29.88 11.75
CA LYS A 235 -22.89 -30.52 12.31
C LYS A 235 -24.13 -29.77 11.82
N ARG A 236 -24.92 -30.44 10.98
CA ARG A 236 -26.32 -30.08 10.69
C ARG A 236 -27.11 -30.08 12.00
N ARG A 237 -27.85 -28.99 12.27
CA ARG A 237 -28.93 -28.97 13.28
C ARG A 237 -30.11 -29.78 12.74
N THR A 238 -30.51 -30.83 13.43
CA THR A 238 -31.85 -31.41 13.31
C THR A 238 -32.77 -30.69 14.29
N ALA A 239 -33.92 -30.25 13.77
CA ALA A 239 -35.02 -29.72 14.54
C ALA A 239 -35.73 -30.84 15.31
N ALA A 240 -36.07 -30.55 16.57
CA ALA A 240 -37.24 -31.03 17.29
C ALA A 240 -37.57 -29.96 18.35
#